data_AF-B5EWF2-F1
#
_entry.id   AF-B5EWF2-F1
#
_cell.length_a   1.000
_cell.length_b   1.000
_cell.length_c   1.000
_cell.angle_alpha   90.00
_cell.angle_beta   90.00
_cell.angle_gamma   90.00
#
_symmetry.space_group_name_H-M   'P 1'
#
loop_
_entity.id
_entity.type
_entity.pdbx_description
1 polymer ?
#
loop_
_entity_poly.entity_id
_entity_poly.type
_entity_poly.pdbx_seq_one_letter_code
_entity_poly.pdbx_strand_id
1 'polypeptide(L)' 'MSIQDLKGDERTIIVVALQALHRERLNSYNAACLACELSGKEWPSIEIFGLEEVDKALRLIGAAPAR' A
#
# COMPACT_ATOMS: atom_id res chain seq x y z
N MET A 1 -16.12 -10.62 -12.33
CA MET A 1 -15.16 -11.46 -11.58
C MET A 1 -14.64 -10.60 -10.43
N SER A 2 -14.83 -11.01 -9.18
CA SER A 2 -14.35 -10.27 -8.01
C SER A 2 -12.90 -10.65 -7.70
N ILE A 3 -12.12 -9.73 -7.12
CA ILE A 3 -10.77 -10.04 -6.61
C ILE A 3 -10.80 -11.16 -5.55
N GLN A 4 -11.93 -11.31 -4.86
CA GLN A 4 -12.16 -12.35 -3.84
C GLN A 4 -12.29 -13.76 -4.44
N ASP A 5 -12.66 -13.83 -5.72
CA ASP A 5 -12.88 -15.09 -6.43
C ASP A 5 -11.56 -15.69 -6.94
N LEU A 6 -10.49 -14.90 -7.00
CA LEU A 6 -9.18 -15.33 -7.52
C LEU A 6 -8.58 -16.45 -6.67
N LYS A 7 -7.99 -17.45 -7.34
CA LYS A 7 -7.34 -18.62 -6.73
C LYS A 7 -5.98 -18.88 -7.40
N GLY A 8 -5.21 -19.79 -6.82
CA GLY A 8 -3.94 -20.26 -7.39
C GLY A 8 -2.98 -19.13 -7.77
N ASP A 9 -2.47 -19.20 -8.99
CA ASP A 9 -1.47 -18.27 -9.51
C ASP A 9 -2.00 -16.85 -9.67
N GLU A 10 -3.25 -16.68 -10.11
CA GLU A 10 -3.89 -15.37 -10.27
C GLU A 10 -3.94 -14.62 -8.93
N ARG A 11 -4.37 -15.32 -7.87
CA ARG A 11 -4.35 -14.78 -6.51
C ARG A 11 -2.93 -14.39 -6.11
N THR A 12 -1.96 -15.25 -6.39
CA THR A 12 -0.57 -15.04 -5.99
C THR A 12 0.01 -13.80 -6.64
N ILE A 13 -0.18 -13.63 -7.95
CA ILE A 13 0.27 -12.46 -8.72
C ILE A 13 -0.35 -11.17 -8.16
N ILE A 14 -1.66 -11.18 -7.91
CA ILE A 14 -2.35 -10.00 -7.37
C ILE A 14 -1.85 -9.66 -5.96
N VAL A 15 -1.67 -10.64 -5.09
CA VAL A 15 -1.10 -10.40 -3.76
C VAL A 15 0.29 -9.78 -3.90
N VAL A 16 1.19 -10.33 -4.72
CA VAL A 16 2.53 -9.79 -4.93
C VAL A 16 2.50 -8.34 -5.45
N ALA A 17 1.62 -8.06 -6.42
CA ALA A 17 1.47 -6.71 -6.97
C ALA A 17 0.98 -5.71 -5.91
N LEU A 18 -0.02 -6.08 -5.12
CA LEU A 18 -0.54 -5.23 -4.03
C LEU A 18 0.51 -5.03 -2.93
N GLN A 19 1.31 -6.04 -2.60
CA GLN A 19 2.42 -5.90 -1.66
C GLN A 19 3.48 -4.93 -2.18
N ALA A 20 3.84 -5.01 -3.46
CA ALA A 20 4.77 -4.07 -4.07
C ALA A 20 4.22 -2.64 -4.03
N LEU A 21 2.94 -2.46 -4.38
CA LEU A 21 2.28 -1.16 -4.35
C LEU A 21 2.23 -0.58 -2.92
N HIS A 22 1.94 -1.39 -1.90
CA HIS A 22 1.94 -0.95 -0.51
C HIS A 22 3.31 -0.42 -0.10
N ARG A 23 4.39 -1.17 -0.39
CA ARG A 23 5.76 -0.74 -0.07
C ARG A 23 6.16 0.56 -0.77
N GLU A 24 5.86 0.69 -2.06
CA GLU A 24 6.21 1.91 -2.81
C GLU A 24 5.45 3.14 -2.28
N ARG A 25 4.17 3.00 -1.92
CA ARG A 25 3.37 4.08 -1.31
C ARG A 25 3.88 4.46 0.08
N LEU A 26 4.25 3.46 0.89
CA LEU A 26 4.83 3.70 2.21
C LEU A 26 6.19 4.39 2.11
N ASN A 27 7.05 3.95 1.20
CA ASN A 27 8.33 4.61 0.92
C ASN A 27 8.14 6.06 0.46
N SER A 28 7.15 6.30 -0.41
CA SER A 28 6.82 7.65 -0.88
C SER A 28 6.34 8.56 0.26
N TYR A 29 5.48 8.04 1.15
CA TYR A 29 5.04 8.76 2.35
C TYR A 29 6.20 9.10 3.26
N ASN A 30 7.04 8.11 3.58
CA ASN A 30 8.21 8.31 4.45
C ASN A 30 9.19 9.32 3.87
N ALA A 31 9.44 9.28 2.54
CA ALA A 31 10.29 10.26 1.87
C ALA A 31 9.72 11.68 1.96
N ALA A 32 8.40 11.84 1.82
CA ALA A 32 7.74 13.13 1.95
C ALA A 32 7.80 13.66 3.40
N CYS A 33 7.58 12.79 4.41
CA CYS A 33 7.75 13.15 5.81
C CYS A 33 9.17 13.63 6.11
N LEU A 34 10.18 12.88 5.66
CA LEU A 34 11.59 13.25 5.83
C LEU A 34 11.90 14.61 5.19
N ALA A 35 11.41 14.87 3.98
CA ALA A 35 11.58 16.16 3.32
C ALA A 35 10.92 17.32 4.10
N CYS A 36 9.74 17.08 4.69
CA CYS A 36 9.06 18.05 5.55
C CYS A 36 9.84 18.29 6.85
N GLU A 37 10.34 17.26 7.53
CA GLU A 37 11.17 17.39 8.73
C GLU A 37 12.42 18.23 8.46
N LEU A 38 13.15 17.92 7.39
CA LEU A 38 14.35 18.67 6.98
C LEU A 38 14.05 20.13 6.63
N SER A 39 12.81 20.43 6.24
CA SER A 39 12.34 21.77 5.88
C SER A 39 11.62 22.49 7.01
N GLY A 40 11.46 21.89 8.19
CA GLY A 40 10.67 22.44 9.30
C GLY A 40 9.18 22.61 8.99
N LYS A 41 8.63 21.80 8.08
CA LYS A 41 7.21 21.82 7.69
C LYS A 41 6.45 20.66 8.33
N GLU A 42 5.13 20.82 8.42
CA GLU A 42 4.24 19.74 8.86
C GLU A 42 4.26 18.56 7.88
N TRP A 43 4.05 17.36 8.42
CA TRP A 43 3.94 16.15 7.62
C TRP A 43 2.68 16.16 6.76
N PRO A 44 2.73 15.57 5.56
CA PRO A 44 1.53 15.39 4.76
C PRO A 44 0.58 14.40 5.45
N SER A 45 -0.72 14.50 5.16
CA SER A 45 -1.68 13.46 5.54
C SER A 45 -1.30 12.14 4.85
N ILE A 46 -1.28 11.04 5.59
CA ILE A 46 -1.01 9.69 5.04
C ILE A 46 -2.05 9.26 4.00
N GLU A 47 -3.27 9.80 4.10
CA GLU A 47 -4.39 9.46 3.20
C GLU A 47 -4.10 9.81 1.73
N ILE A 48 -3.33 10.88 1.47
CA ILE A 48 -3.02 11.29 0.09
C ILE A 48 -2.14 10.28 -0.66
N PHE A 49 -1.46 9.39 0.06
CA PHE A 49 -0.64 8.33 -0.49
C PHE A 49 -1.44 7.06 -0.79
N GLY A 50 -2.71 7.00 -0.36
CA GLY A 50 -3.62 5.90 -0.65
C GLY A 50 -3.21 4.55 -0.07
N LEU A 51 -2.58 4.53 1.12
CA LEU A 51 -2.17 3.28 1.77
C LEU A 51 -3.37 2.42 2.18
N GLU A 52 -4.46 3.07 2.62
CA GLU A 52 -5.66 2.38 3.10
C GLU A 52 -6.36 1.59 1.98
N GLU A 53 -6.36 2.08 0.74
CA GLU A 53 -6.95 1.39 -0.41
C GLU A 53 -6.20 0.09 -0.73
N VAL A 54 -4.87 0.11 -0.63
CA VAL A 54 -4.05 -1.09 -0.87
C VAL A 54 -4.25 -2.09 0.25
N ASP A 55 -4.30 -1.62 1.49
CA ASP A 55 -4.57 -2.46 2.65
C ASP A 55 -5.95 -3.11 2.57
N LYS A 56 -6.98 -2.35 2.18
CA LYS A 56 -8.33 -2.86 1.91
C LYS A 56 -8.29 -3.92 0.81
N ALA A 57 -7.62 -3.66 -0.31
CA ALA A 57 -7.52 -4.61 -1.41
C ALA A 57 -6.81 -5.92 -0.99
N LEU A 58 -5.72 -5.83 -0.22
CA LEU A 58 -5.04 -7.00 0.35
C LEU A 58 -5.97 -7.82 1.25
N ARG A 59 -6.72 -7.14 2.13
CA ARG A 59 -7.68 -7.81 3.03
C ARG A 59 -8.80 -8.50 2.26
N LEU A 60 -9.31 -7.89 1.19
CA LEU A 60 -10.35 -8.49 0.34
C LEU A 60 -9.90 -9.82 -0.29
N ILE A 61 -8.62 -9.97 -0.64
CA ILE A 61 -8.06 -11.22 -1.19
C ILE A 61 -7.52 -12.18 -0.11
N GLY A 62 -7.82 -11.91 1.17
CA GLY A 62 -7.39 -12.71 2.32
C GLY A 62 -5.89 -12.63 2.58
N ALA A 63 -5.28 -11.48 2.32
CA ALA A 63 -3.88 -11.16 2.63
C ALA A 63 -3.81 -9.94 3.57
N ALA A 64 -2.61 -9.64 4.06
CA ALA A 64 -2.32 -8.44 4.84
C ALA A 64 -0.99 -7.84 4.37
N PRO A 65 -0.75 -6.54 4.53
CA PRO A 65 0.54 -5.92 4.20
C PRO A 65 1.70 -6.67 4.84
N ALA A 66 2.72 -6.96 4.03
CA ALA A 66 3.97 -7.51 4.51
C ALA A 66 4.70 -6.44 5.31
N ARG A 67 5.30 -6.84 6.43
CA ARG A 67 6.12 -5.97 7.27
C ARG A 67 7.47 -5.68 6.62
#